data_AF-W6R824-F1
#
_entry.id   AF-W6R824-F1
#
_cell.length_a   1.000
_cell.length_b   1.000
_cell.length_c   1.000
_cell.angle_alpha   90.00
_cell.angle_beta   90.00
_cell.angle_gamma   90.00
#
_symmetry.space_group_name_H-M   'P 1'
#
loop_
_entity.id
_entity.type
_entity.pdbx_description
1 polymer ?
#
loop_
_entity_poly.entity_id
_entity_poly.type
_entity_poly.pdbx_seq_one_letter_code
_entity_poly.pdbx_strand_id
1 'polypeptide(L)'
;MAATMHAFANGAELARNLADKVAASLSAAIDARGAATFAVSGGSTPKLFFQELSARDLDWTKVTITLVDERFVPADNPRSNHLLVVENLLQNKAKAARFLPLYQAAASVEDAAKLATVATASISNPFDVAILGMGGDGHTASFFPGGSNLNVALDATTPRGIITMEADGAGEPRLTFTFSSLQDARLLVLHIEGESKNGVLTKAEGAGEEADMPIRAILRRATSSVEVYWAP
;
A
#
# COMPACT_ATOMS: atom_id res chain seq x y z
N MET A 1 -9.11 6.51 -15.50
CA MET A 1 -8.14 7.48 -16.08
C MET A 1 -6.87 6.72 -16.43
N ALA A 2 -6.09 7.17 -17.41
CA ALA A 2 -4.81 6.51 -17.70
C ALA A 2 -3.81 6.78 -16.56
N ALA A 3 -3.02 5.77 -16.19
CA ALA A 3 -1.94 5.94 -15.24
C ALA A 3 -0.84 6.86 -15.81
N THR A 4 -0.17 7.62 -14.94
CA THR A 4 0.96 8.48 -15.34
C THR A 4 2.27 7.83 -14.93
N MET A 5 3.15 7.56 -15.90
CA MET A 5 4.45 6.92 -15.65
C MET A 5 5.55 7.94 -15.32
N HIS A 6 6.28 7.68 -14.25
CA HIS A 6 7.49 8.36 -13.81
C HIS A 6 8.65 7.36 -13.84
N ALA A 7 9.45 7.41 -14.90
CA ALA A 7 10.61 6.54 -15.08
C ALA A 7 11.90 7.21 -14.58
N PHE A 8 12.73 6.46 -13.86
CA PHE A 8 14.01 6.92 -13.30
C PHE A 8 15.16 6.05 -13.77
N ALA A 9 16.39 6.58 -13.71
CA ALA A 9 17.56 5.84 -14.18
C ALA A 9 17.94 4.67 -13.26
N ASN A 10 17.57 4.73 -11.98
CA ASN A 10 17.88 3.71 -10.97
C ASN A 10 16.96 3.86 -9.74
N GLY A 11 16.91 2.80 -8.91
CA GLY A 11 16.09 2.77 -7.70
C GLY A 11 16.42 3.86 -6.68
N ALA A 12 17.66 4.37 -6.63
CA ALA A 12 18.03 5.44 -5.70
C ALA A 12 17.44 6.80 -6.12
N GLU A 13 17.45 7.12 -7.43
CA GLU A 13 16.76 8.30 -7.96
C GLU A 13 15.25 8.21 -7.77
N LEU A 14 14.66 7.05 -8.05
CA LEU A 14 13.24 6.80 -7.79
C LEU A 14 12.91 7.05 -6.32
N ALA A 15 13.64 6.40 -5.41
CA ALA A 15 13.41 6.50 -3.97
C ALA A 15 13.45 7.95 -3.48
N ARG A 16 14.43 8.75 -3.92
CA ARG A 16 14.53 10.18 -3.55
C ARG A 16 13.34 10.98 -4.08
N ASN A 17 13.02 10.86 -5.37
CA ASN A 17 11.94 11.63 -5.99
C ASN A 17 10.56 11.24 -5.42
N LEU A 18 10.33 9.94 -5.19
CA LEU A 18 9.10 9.47 -4.56
C LEU A 18 9.02 9.95 -3.11
N ALA A 19 10.12 9.93 -2.35
CA ALA A 19 10.16 10.48 -0.99
C ALA A 19 9.82 11.97 -0.96
N ASP A 20 10.36 12.75 -1.89
CA ASP A 20 10.09 14.20 -1.97
C ASP A 20 8.62 14.48 -2.32
N LYS A 21 8.06 13.75 -3.30
CA LYS A 21 6.64 13.86 -3.67
C LYS A 21 5.71 13.48 -2.51
N VAL A 22 6.01 12.39 -1.80
CA VAL A 22 5.21 11.92 -0.67
C VAL A 22 5.30 12.89 0.49
N ALA A 23 6.50 13.37 0.85
CA ALA A 23 6.67 14.37 1.91
C ALA A 23 5.90 15.66 1.60
N ALA A 24 5.96 16.16 0.36
CA ALA A 24 5.19 17.32 -0.06
C ALA A 24 3.67 17.10 0.04
N SER A 25 3.19 15.91 -0.35
CA SER A 25 1.76 15.57 -0.30
C SER A 25 1.24 15.44 1.13
N LEU A 26 2.05 14.84 2.02
CA LEU A 26 1.73 14.76 3.45
C LEU A 26 1.77 16.14 4.12
N SER A 27 2.74 17.00 3.78
CA SER A 27 2.79 18.37 4.28
C SER A 27 1.54 19.16 3.87
N ALA A 28 1.15 19.10 2.59
CA ALA A 28 -0.05 19.76 2.10
C ALA A 28 -1.33 19.25 2.79
N ALA A 29 -1.37 17.95 3.15
CA ALA A 29 -2.47 17.39 3.92
C ALA A 29 -2.52 17.96 5.35
N ILE A 30 -1.37 18.03 6.03
CA ILE A 30 -1.24 18.63 7.35
C ILE A 30 -1.67 20.10 7.33
N ASP A 31 -1.23 20.88 6.34
CA ASP A 31 -1.58 22.30 6.24
C ASP A 31 -3.09 22.51 6.03
N ALA A 32 -3.72 21.63 5.24
CA ALA A 32 -5.13 21.75 4.91
C ALA A 32 -6.08 21.19 5.99
N ARG A 33 -5.66 20.16 6.74
CA ARG A 33 -6.56 19.37 7.62
C ARG A 33 -6.02 19.15 9.03
N GLY A 34 -4.80 19.61 9.33
CA GLY A 34 -4.13 19.44 10.61
C GLY A 34 -3.53 18.04 10.85
N ALA A 35 -3.69 17.11 9.90
CA ALA A 35 -3.16 15.75 9.96
C ALA A 35 -3.01 15.15 8.55
N ALA A 36 -2.20 14.09 8.43
CA ALA A 36 -2.07 13.31 7.20
C ALA A 36 -2.17 11.80 7.45
N THR A 37 -2.72 11.06 6.49
CA THR A 37 -2.81 9.59 6.53
C THR A 37 -2.03 8.94 5.39
N PHE A 38 -1.25 7.91 5.74
CA PHE A 38 -0.31 7.27 4.83
C PHE A 38 -0.40 5.74 4.90
N ALA A 39 -0.77 5.09 3.81
CA ALA A 39 -0.80 3.63 3.71
C ALA A 39 0.34 3.13 2.83
N VAL A 40 1.09 2.12 3.30
CA VAL A 40 2.27 1.60 2.57
C VAL A 40 2.22 0.09 2.34
N SER A 41 2.76 -0.34 1.21
CA SER A 41 3.02 -1.75 0.89
C SER A 41 4.30 -2.24 1.54
N GLY A 42 4.37 -3.54 1.80
CA GLY A 42 5.61 -4.19 2.19
C GLY A 42 6.46 -4.68 1.00
N GLY A 43 7.32 -5.67 1.27
CA GLY A 43 8.25 -6.24 0.28
C GLY A 43 9.64 -5.60 0.30
N SER A 44 10.50 -5.99 -0.64
CA SER A 44 11.88 -5.48 -0.74
C SER A 44 11.98 -4.13 -1.43
N THR A 45 11.14 -3.87 -2.42
CA THR A 45 11.13 -2.65 -3.25
C THR A 45 11.04 -1.34 -2.46
N PRO A 46 10.14 -1.16 -1.46
CA PRO A 46 9.98 0.14 -0.81
C PRO A 46 11.08 0.51 0.18
N LYS A 47 12.07 -0.36 0.47
CA LYS A 47 13.07 -0.14 1.54
C LYS A 47 13.86 1.16 1.38
N LEU A 48 14.41 1.40 0.19
CA LEU A 48 15.19 2.62 -0.07
C LEU A 48 14.31 3.87 -0.01
N PHE A 49 13.09 3.78 -0.55
CA PHE A 49 12.10 4.85 -0.47
C PHE A 49 11.74 5.19 1.00
N PHE A 50 11.52 4.18 1.84
CA PHE A 50 11.24 4.37 3.27
C PHE A 50 12.41 5.05 4.00
N GLN A 51 13.64 4.61 3.73
CA GLN A 51 14.83 5.19 4.33
C GLN A 51 15.00 6.66 3.95
N GLU A 52 14.83 7.00 2.67
CA GLU A 52 14.86 8.39 2.17
C GLU A 52 13.76 9.26 2.78
N LEU A 53 12.53 8.75 2.81
CA LEU A 53 11.37 9.45 3.35
C LEU A 53 11.51 9.71 4.85
N SER A 54 12.02 8.74 5.62
CA SER A 54 12.12 8.83 7.09
C SER A 54 12.95 10.04 7.59
N ALA A 55 13.87 10.53 6.76
CA ALA A 55 14.74 11.66 7.05
C ALA A 55 14.16 13.02 6.63
N ARG A 56 13.06 13.06 5.86
CA ARG A 56 12.47 14.31 5.36
C ARG A 56 11.86 15.14 6.49
N ASP A 57 11.96 16.45 6.32
CA ASP A 57 11.41 17.42 7.27
C ASP A 57 9.90 17.55 7.08
N LEU A 58 9.17 16.98 8.03
CA LEU A 58 7.71 16.91 8.07
C LEU A 58 7.30 16.88 9.54
N ASP A 59 6.15 17.44 9.89
CA ASP A 59 5.58 17.29 11.22
C ASP A 59 5.02 15.87 11.40
N TRP A 60 5.93 14.91 11.61
CA TRP A 60 5.61 13.49 11.71
C TRP A 60 4.62 13.18 12.84
N THR A 61 4.54 14.02 13.88
CA THR A 61 3.55 13.85 14.97
C THR A 61 2.10 13.94 14.49
N LYS A 62 1.88 14.55 13.32
CA LYS A 62 0.57 14.69 12.66
C LYS A 62 0.33 13.65 11.55
N VAL A 63 1.28 12.75 11.33
CA VAL A 63 1.17 11.68 10.32
C VAL A 63 0.74 10.39 11.00
N THR A 64 -0.35 9.79 10.50
CA THR A 64 -0.73 8.42 10.85
C THR A 64 -0.41 7.47 9.70
N ILE A 65 0.45 6.50 9.97
CA ILE A 65 0.93 5.50 9.02
C ILE A 65 0.22 4.16 9.29
N THR A 66 -0.16 3.45 8.23
CA THR A 66 -0.67 2.07 8.26
C THR A 66 -0.10 1.29 7.08
N LEU A 67 -0.41 -0.01 7.03
CA LEU A 67 -0.10 -0.88 5.90
C LEU A 67 -1.29 -0.96 4.94
N VAL A 68 -1.06 -1.21 3.65
CA VAL A 68 -2.15 -1.54 2.72
C VAL A 68 -2.63 -2.98 2.90
N ASP A 69 -1.70 -3.86 3.29
CA ASP A 69 -1.92 -5.27 3.61
C ASP A 69 -0.87 -5.79 4.60
N GLU A 70 -1.16 -6.91 5.24
CA GLU A 70 -0.30 -7.55 6.22
C GLU A 70 -0.48 -9.07 6.21
N ARG A 71 0.57 -9.78 6.62
CA ARG A 71 0.56 -11.23 6.86
C ARG A 71 0.06 -11.44 8.27
N PHE A 72 -0.83 -12.41 8.50
CA PHE A 72 -1.33 -12.70 9.83
C PHE A 72 -0.27 -13.44 10.67
N VAL A 73 0.78 -12.72 11.05
CA VAL A 73 1.93 -13.16 11.83
C VAL A 73 2.31 -12.10 12.86
N PRO A 74 2.95 -12.47 13.98
CA PRO A 74 3.44 -11.52 14.96
C PRO A 74 4.35 -10.43 14.36
N ALA A 75 4.37 -9.26 15.00
CA ALA A 75 5.05 -8.07 14.51
C ALA A 75 6.57 -8.23 14.35
N ASP A 76 7.20 -9.14 15.10
CA ASP A 76 8.62 -9.47 15.07
C ASP A 76 8.97 -10.58 14.06
N ASN A 77 7.98 -11.15 13.37
CA ASN A 77 8.22 -12.15 12.35
C ASN A 77 8.97 -11.54 11.14
N PRO A 78 10.00 -12.20 10.58
CA PRO A 78 10.73 -11.70 9.41
C PRO A 78 9.86 -11.43 8.16
N ARG A 79 8.66 -12.02 8.08
CA ARG A 79 7.69 -11.82 7.00
C ARG A 79 6.64 -10.73 7.30
N SER A 80 6.73 -10.08 8.44
CA SER A 80 5.84 -9.01 8.88
C SER A 80 6.09 -7.72 8.10
N ASN A 81 5.06 -7.14 7.48
CA ASN A 81 5.16 -5.81 6.88
C ASN A 81 5.29 -4.73 7.97
N HIS A 82 4.74 -4.95 9.16
CA HIS A 82 4.98 -4.13 10.35
C HIS A 82 6.49 -4.05 10.64
N LEU A 83 7.19 -5.19 10.73
CA LEU A 83 8.62 -5.21 11.01
C LEU A 83 9.39 -4.37 9.99
N LEU A 84 9.11 -4.58 8.71
CA LEU A 84 9.72 -3.82 7.62
C LEU A 84 9.54 -2.31 7.78
N VAL A 85 8.33 -1.85 8.10
CA VAL A 85 8.02 -0.43 8.31
C VAL A 85 8.74 0.11 9.55
N VAL A 86 8.78 -0.64 10.65
CA VAL A 86 9.53 -0.24 11.85
C VAL A 86 11.01 -0.09 11.55
N GLU A 87 11.61 -1.05 10.84
CA GLU A 87 13.05 -1.07 10.56
C GLU A 87 13.49 -0.02 9.53
N ASN A 88 12.62 0.39 8.60
CA ASN A 88 13.02 1.21 7.45
C ASN A 88 12.34 2.58 7.38
N LEU A 89 11.09 2.71 7.85
CA LEU A 89 10.32 3.96 7.76
C LEU A 89 10.20 4.68 9.10
N LEU A 90 9.87 3.98 10.20
CA LEU A 90 9.72 4.58 11.54
C LEU A 90 11.09 4.80 12.22
N GLN A 91 12.02 5.34 11.45
CA GLN A 91 13.38 5.71 11.84
C GLN A 91 13.52 7.23 11.74
N ASN A 92 14.67 7.76 12.15
CA ASN A 92 15.01 9.17 11.99
C ASN A 92 13.90 10.10 12.50
N LYS A 93 13.43 11.05 11.67
CA LYS A 93 12.36 11.99 12.03
C LYS A 93 10.98 11.31 12.05
N ALA A 94 10.76 10.36 11.15
CA ALA A 94 9.50 9.61 11.03
C ALA A 94 9.19 8.67 12.20
N LYS A 95 10.14 8.43 13.11
CA LYS A 95 9.89 7.75 14.39
C LYS A 95 8.78 8.43 15.23
N ALA A 96 8.54 9.73 15.03
CA ALA A 96 7.49 10.47 15.73
C ALA A 96 6.07 10.23 15.16
N ALA A 97 5.95 9.51 14.04
CA ALA A 97 4.66 9.19 13.44
C ALA A 97 3.84 8.21 14.29
N ARG A 98 2.52 8.36 14.24
CA ARG A 98 1.61 7.35 14.79
C ARG A 98 1.53 6.19 13.81
N PHE A 99 1.81 4.97 14.26
CA PHE A 99 1.66 3.77 13.44
C PHE A 99 0.45 2.94 13.89
N LEU A 100 -0.39 2.53 12.94
CA LEU A 100 -1.52 1.64 13.15
C LEU A 100 -1.24 0.30 12.45
N PRO A 101 -0.94 -0.77 13.20
CA PRO A 101 -0.70 -2.08 12.61
C PRO A 101 -2.02 -2.73 12.19
N LEU A 102 -1.97 -3.56 11.14
CA LEU A 102 -3.10 -4.40 10.74
C LEU A 102 -3.15 -5.72 11.50
N TYR A 103 -2.00 -6.32 11.82
CA TYR A 103 -1.97 -7.49 12.70
C TYR A 103 -2.52 -7.13 14.09
N GLN A 104 -3.49 -7.91 14.55
CA GLN A 104 -4.07 -7.84 15.89
C GLN A 104 -4.03 -9.25 16.49
N ALA A 105 -3.51 -9.38 17.70
CA ALA A 105 -3.52 -10.66 18.39
C ALA A 105 -4.98 -11.05 18.70
N ALA A 106 -5.49 -12.07 18.01
CA ALA A 106 -6.88 -12.51 18.08
C ALA A 106 -6.97 -14.03 17.90
N ALA A 107 -8.15 -14.60 18.20
CA ALA A 107 -8.39 -16.03 18.09
C ALA A 107 -8.44 -16.53 16.62
N SER A 108 -8.73 -15.64 15.67
CA SER A 108 -8.83 -15.93 14.25
C SER A 108 -8.37 -14.73 13.41
N VAL A 109 -8.04 -14.98 12.14
CA VAL A 109 -7.69 -13.90 11.19
C VAL A 109 -8.91 -13.02 10.89
N GLU A 110 -10.12 -13.56 10.94
CA GLU A 110 -11.38 -12.83 10.79
C GLU A 110 -11.61 -11.85 11.96
N ASP A 111 -11.35 -12.27 13.19
CA ASP A 111 -11.46 -11.39 14.35
C ASP A 111 -10.37 -10.31 14.33
N ALA A 112 -9.16 -10.66 13.89
CA ALA A 112 -8.12 -9.67 13.65
C ALA A 112 -8.52 -8.63 12.59
N ALA A 113 -9.17 -9.06 11.49
CA ALA A 113 -9.68 -8.16 10.46
C ALA A 113 -10.75 -7.20 10.99
N LYS A 114 -11.67 -7.67 11.85
CA LYS A 114 -12.67 -6.81 12.50
C LYS A 114 -12.01 -5.78 13.41
N LEU A 115 -11.06 -6.21 14.24
CA LEU A 115 -10.32 -5.31 15.14
C LEU A 115 -9.52 -4.26 14.35
N ALA A 116 -8.82 -4.69 13.29
CA ALA A 116 -8.06 -3.80 12.42
C ALA A 116 -8.96 -2.81 11.67
N THR A 117 -10.15 -3.24 11.25
CA THR A 117 -11.17 -2.36 10.65
C THR A 117 -11.58 -1.25 11.61
N VAL A 118 -11.88 -1.58 12.86
CA VAL A 118 -12.23 -0.58 13.89
C VAL A 118 -11.04 0.35 14.16
N ALA A 119 -9.83 -0.20 14.30
CA ALA A 119 -8.63 0.58 14.60
C ALA A 119 -8.26 1.58 13.49
N THR A 120 -8.59 1.26 12.23
CA THR A 120 -8.23 2.07 11.05
C THR A 120 -9.38 2.89 10.46
N ALA A 121 -10.58 2.84 11.06
CA ALA A 121 -11.79 3.48 10.53
C ALA A 121 -11.65 5.00 10.29
N SER A 122 -10.78 5.68 11.04
CA SER A 122 -10.57 7.12 10.95
C SER A 122 -9.58 7.56 9.88
N ILE A 123 -8.85 6.65 9.22
CA ILE A 123 -7.72 7.03 8.34
C ILE A 123 -7.90 6.71 6.85
N SER A 124 -8.92 5.91 6.49
CA SER A 124 -9.10 5.35 5.14
C SER A 124 -10.24 6.01 4.34
N ASN A 125 -10.55 7.30 4.61
CA ASN A 125 -11.72 8.01 4.08
C ASN A 125 -11.47 9.46 3.58
N PRO A 126 -10.79 9.66 2.44
CA PRO A 126 -9.82 8.77 1.80
C PRO A 126 -8.44 8.89 2.48
N PHE A 127 -7.49 8.02 2.10
CA PHE A 127 -6.08 8.23 2.43
C PHE A 127 -5.52 9.48 1.76
N ASP A 128 -4.62 10.20 2.41
CA ASP A 128 -3.87 11.28 1.74
C ASP A 128 -2.84 10.69 0.77
N VAL A 129 -2.14 9.64 1.17
CA VAL A 129 -1.20 8.91 0.32
C VAL A 129 -1.36 7.40 0.50
N ALA A 130 -1.39 6.65 -0.61
CA ALA A 130 -1.30 5.20 -0.61
C ALA A 130 -0.23 4.72 -1.61
N ILE A 131 0.73 3.92 -1.13
CA ILE A 131 1.78 3.30 -1.95
C ILE A 131 1.47 1.83 -2.13
N LEU A 132 1.11 1.46 -3.35
CA LEU A 132 0.89 0.10 -3.79
C LEU A 132 2.16 -0.48 -4.42
N GLY A 133 2.38 -1.78 -4.20
CA GLY A 133 3.29 -2.60 -5.00
C GLY A 133 2.53 -3.48 -5.99
N MET A 134 3.27 -4.19 -6.84
CA MET A 134 2.69 -5.21 -7.73
C MET A 134 3.53 -6.49 -7.75
N GLY A 135 2.86 -7.64 -7.59
CA GLY A 135 3.42 -8.99 -7.72
C GLY A 135 3.79 -9.39 -9.15
N GLY A 136 4.52 -10.49 -9.34
CA GLY A 136 4.84 -11.00 -10.68
C GLY A 136 3.63 -11.63 -11.40
N ASP A 137 2.64 -12.04 -10.61
CA ASP A 137 1.31 -12.52 -10.98
C ASP A 137 0.29 -11.38 -11.18
N GLY A 138 0.68 -10.12 -10.99
CA GLY A 138 -0.22 -8.97 -11.09
C GLY A 138 -1.08 -8.70 -9.84
N HIS A 139 -0.80 -9.35 -8.69
CA HIS A 139 -1.46 -8.95 -7.44
C HIS A 139 -1.01 -7.56 -7.00
N THR A 140 -1.84 -6.89 -6.21
CA THR A 140 -1.49 -5.66 -5.46
C THR A 140 -2.15 -5.70 -4.10
N ALA A 141 -1.59 -5.02 -3.09
CA ALA A 141 -1.91 -5.29 -1.69
C ALA A 141 -1.87 -6.82 -1.46
N SER A 142 -2.92 -7.40 -0.86
CA SER A 142 -3.13 -8.85 -0.88
C SER A 142 -4.32 -9.26 -1.78
N PHE A 143 -4.58 -8.56 -2.88
CA PHE A 143 -5.53 -8.99 -3.92
C PHE A 143 -4.85 -9.99 -4.85
N PHE A 144 -4.89 -11.28 -4.50
CA PHE A 144 -4.25 -12.34 -5.27
C PHE A 144 -5.18 -12.92 -6.35
N PRO A 145 -4.67 -13.22 -7.56
CA PRO A 145 -5.38 -14.09 -8.49
C PRO A 145 -5.79 -15.40 -7.80
N GLY A 146 -7.07 -15.79 -7.92
CA GLY A 146 -7.60 -16.99 -7.26
C GLY A 146 -7.76 -16.89 -5.73
N GLY A 147 -7.60 -15.70 -5.14
CA GLY A 147 -7.71 -15.51 -3.70
C GLY A 147 -9.13 -15.70 -3.15
N SER A 148 -9.23 -16.26 -1.93
CA SER A 148 -10.48 -16.69 -1.28
C SER A 148 -11.59 -15.63 -1.25
N ASN A 149 -11.24 -14.36 -0.99
CA ASN A 149 -12.17 -13.24 -0.91
C ASN A 149 -11.97 -12.19 -2.01
N LEU A 150 -11.32 -12.53 -3.13
CA LEU A 150 -10.95 -11.55 -4.16
C LEU A 150 -12.14 -10.74 -4.70
N ASN A 151 -13.24 -11.41 -5.04
CA ASN A 151 -14.43 -10.75 -5.59
C ASN A 151 -15.02 -9.75 -4.60
N VAL A 152 -15.08 -10.11 -3.31
CA VAL A 152 -15.56 -9.22 -2.24
C VAL A 152 -14.59 -8.06 -2.03
N ALA A 153 -13.29 -8.32 -2.03
CA ALA A 153 -12.26 -7.32 -1.84
C ALA A 153 -12.25 -6.27 -2.97
N LEU A 154 -12.56 -6.66 -4.22
CA LEU A 154 -12.55 -5.80 -5.40
C LEU A 154 -13.90 -5.13 -5.71
N ASP A 155 -14.98 -5.53 -5.04
CA ASP A 155 -16.29 -4.89 -5.19
C ASP A 155 -16.26 -3.48 -4.58
N ALA A 156 -16.61 -2.48 -5.39
CA ALA A 156 -16.62 -1.07 -4.98
C ALA A 156 -17.73 -0.77 -3.96
N THR A 157 -18.74 -1.64 -3.84
CA THR A 157 -19.83 -1.55 -2.87
C THR A 157 -19.49 -2.19 -1.52
N THR A 158 -18.42 -2.99 -1.44
CA THR A 158 -17.93 -3.54 -0.18
C THR A 158 -17.55 -2.41 0.77
N PRO A 159 -18.06 -2.38 2.01
CA PRO A 159 -17.70 -1.36 2.99
C PRO A 159 -16.20 -1.26 3.18
N ARG A 160 -15.71 -0.04 3.37
CA ARG A 160 -14.30 0.21 3.66
C ARG A 160 -13.89 -0.50 4.94
N GLY A 161 -12.78 -1.23 4.87
CA GLY A 161 -12.24 -1.95 6.01
C GLY A 161 -11.17 -2.94 5.61
N ILE A 162 -10.91 -3.87 6.53
CA ILE A 162 -9.96 -4.96 6.36
C ILE A 162 -10.71 -6.27 6.14
N ILE A 163 -10.29 -7.01 5.12
CA ILE A 163 -10.79 -8.36 4.83
C ILE A 163 -9.64 -9.37 4.86
N THR A 164 -9.98 -10.63 5.10
CA THR A 164 -9.03 -11.74 5.07
C THR A 164 -8.80 -12.18 3.63
N MET A 165 -7.59 -12.65 3.30
CA MET A 165 -7.30 -13.27 2.00
C MET A 165 -6.35 -14.44 2.16
N GLU A 166 -6.66 -15.53 1.45
CA GLU A 166 -5.79 -16.69 1.28
C GLU A 166 -5.66 -17.00 -0.21
N ALA A 167 -4.47 -17.41 -0.66
CA ALA A 167 -4.22 -17.81 -2.03
C ALA A 167 -3.06 -18.82 -2.07
N ASP A 168 -3.10 -19.71 -3.06
CA ASP A 168 -2.04 -20.70 -3.25
C ASP A 168 -0.67 -20.02 -3.41
N GLY A 169 0.32 -20.48 -2.63
CA GLY A 169 1.68 -19.92 -2.67
C GLY A 169 1.88 -18.61 -1.90
N ALA A 170 0.82 -17.98 -1.35
CA ALA A 170 0.95 -16.75 -0.55
C ALA A 170 1.62 -16.97 0.82
N GLY A 171 1.61 -18.22 1.32
CA GLY A 171 2.21 -18.66 2.58
C GLY A 171 1.27 -18.53 3.76
N GLU A 172 1.09 -17.31 4.27
CA GLU A 172 0.22 -17.01 5.41
C GLU A 172 -1.09 -16.35 4.97
N PRO A 173 -2.18 -16.53 5.75
CA PRO A 173 -3.37 -15.71 5.61
C PRO A 173 -3.03 -14.23 5.70
N ARG A 174 -3.79 -13.41 4.97
CA ARG A 174 -3.54 -11.98 4.83
C ARG A 174 -4.69 -11.17 5.41
N LEU A 175 -4.34 -9.98 5.86
CA LEU A 175 -5.25 -8.89 6.18
C LEU A 175 -5.03 -7.81 5.12
N THR A 176 -6.07 -7.38 4.41
CA THR A 176 -5.93 -6.39 3.34
C THR A 176 -7.02 -5.35 3.40
N PHE A 177 -6.68 -4.10 3.12
CA PHE A 177 -7.71 -3.11 2.84
C PHE A 177 -8.54 -3.53 1.62
N THR A 178 -9.84 -3.29 1.68
CA THR A 178 -10.76 -3.42 0.53
C THR A 178 -10.41 -2.42 -0.57
N PHE A 179 -10.76 -2.71 -1.82
CA PHE A 179 -10.58 -1.79 -2.95
C PHE A 179 -11.22 -0.42 -2.68
N SER A 180 -12.43 -0.42 -2.09
CA SER A 180 -13.15 0.81 -1.72
C SER A 180 -12.36 1.71 -0.75
N SER A 181 -11.42 1.17 0.02
CA SER A 181 -10.54 1.94 0.94
C SER A 181 -9.32 2.55 0.27
N LEU A 182 -8.88 2.03 -0.88
CA LEU A 182 -7.60 2.39 -1.52
C LEU A 182 -7.79 3.23 -2.79
N GLN A 183 -8.88 2.99 -3.52
CA GLN A 183 -9.07 3.47 -4.90
C GLN A 183 -9.17 4.99 -5.07
N ASP A 184 -9.40 5.71 -3.97
CA ASP A 184 -9.58 7.16 -3.95
C ASP A 184 -8.55 7.90 -3.08
N ALA A 185 -7.41 7.26 -2.77
CA ALA A 185 -6.30 7.93 -2.10
C ALA A 185 -5.88 9.17 -2.90
N ARG A 186 -5.67 10.32 -2.23
CA ARG A 186 -5.43 11.62 -2.90
C ARG A 186 -4.17 11.60 -3.75
N LEU A 187 -3.13 10.91 -3.26
CA LEU A 187 -2.00 10.45 -4.04
C LEU A 187 -1.99 8.92 -4.02
N LEU A 188 -2.28 8.30 -5.17
CA LEU A 188 -2.28 6.85 -5.35
C LEU A 188 -1.10 6.44 -6.21
N VAL A 189 -0.12 5.78 -5.61
CA VAL A 189 1.14 5.42 -6.27
C VAL A 189 1.22 3.91 -6.48
N LEU A 190 1.69 3.50 -7.65
CA LEU A 190 2.22 2.16 -7.88
C LEU A 190 3.75 2.23 -7.97
N HIS A 191 4.46 1.72 -6.96
CA HIS A 191 5.92 1.65 -6.93
C HIS A 191 6.38 0.26 -7.36
N ILE A 192 7.07 0.19 -8.49
CA ILE A 192 7.62 -1.05 -9.05
C ILE A 192 9.06 -0.84 -9.52
N GLU A 193 9.88 -1.88 -9.45
CA GLU A 193 11.28 -1.83 -9.91
C GLU A 193 11.62 -3.11 -10.70
N GLY A 194 12.52 -2.99 -11.67
CA GLY A 194 12.95 -4.08 -12.51
C GLY A 194 12.18 -4.20 -13.82
N GLU A 195 12.88 -4.59 -14.88
CA GLU A 195 12.29 -4.86 -16.20
C GLU A 195 11.21 -5.95 -16.16
N SER A 196 11.37 -6.95 -15.28
CA SER A 196 10.34 -7.98 -15.08
C SER A 196 9.02 -7.37 -14.63
N LYS A 197 9.03 -6.39 -13.71
CA LYS A 197 7.82 -5.71 -13.24
C LYS A 197 7.23 -4.78 -14.30
N ASN A 198 8.07 -4.15 -15.10
CA ASN A 198 7.62 -3.35 -16.25
C ASN A 198 6.83 -4.22 -17.25
N GLY A 199 7.34 -5.41 -17.58
CA GLY A 199 6.63 -6.36 -18.44
C GLY A 199 5.29 -6.80 -17.87
N VAL A 200 5.20 -7.02 -16.56
CA VAL A 200 3.94 -7.34 -15.87
C VAL A 200 2.97 -6.15 -15.92
N LEU A 201 3.46 -4.92 -15.77
CA LEU A 201 2.61 -3.72 -15.84
C LEU A 201 2.02 -3.56 -17.24
N THR A 202 2.84 -3.68 -18.29
CA THR A 202 2.38 -3.64 -19.68
C THR A 202 1.29 -4.70 -19.94
N LYS A 203 1.44 -5.90 -19.38
CA LYS A 203 0.40 -6.95 -19.46
C LYS A 203 -0.86 -6.57 -18.69
N ALA A 204 -0.74 -5.92 -17.54
CA ALA A 204 -1.86 -5.47 -16.74
C ALA A 204 -2.67 -4.37 -17.44
N GLU A 205 -1.99 -3.42 -18.10
CA GLU A 205 -2.60 -2.34 -18.88
C GLU A 205 -3.36 -2.84 -20.12
N GLY A 206 -2.98 -4.01 -20.64
CA GLY A 206 -3.67 -4.68 -21.73
C GLY A 206 -5.04 -5.28 -21.37
N ALA A 207 -5.59 -6.06 -22.30
CA ALA A 207 -6.87 -6.75 -22.16
C ALA A 207 -6.82 -7.93 -21.17
N GLY A 208 -7.99 -8.36 -20.71
CA GLY A 208 -8.20 -9.51 -19.82
C GLY A 208 -8.87 -9.13 -18.51
N GLU A 209 -9.21 -10.13 -17.71
CA GLU A 209 -10.04 -9.97 -16.51
C GLU A 209 -9.25 -9.37 -15.34
N GLU A 210 -9.95 -8.68 -14.44
CA GLU A 210 -9.34 -8.17 -13.20
C GLU A 210 -8.95 -9.31 -12.27
N ALA A 211 -9.69 -10.43 -12.27
CA ALA A 211 -9.37 -11.59 -11.45
C ALA A 211 -8.03 -12.25 -11.84
N ASP A 212 -7.59 -12.12 -13.11
CA ASP A 212 -6.32 -12.67 -13.58
C ASP A 212 -5.13 -11.83 -13.11
N MET A 213 -5.30 -10.51 -12.98
CA MET A 213 -4.27 -9.56 -12.56
C MET A 213 -4.93 -8.43 -11.75
N PRO A 214 -5.14 -8.61 -10.43
CA PRO A 214 -5.95 -7.71 -9.62
C PRO A 214 -5.52 -6.24 -9.58
N ILE A 215 -4.25 -5.93 -9.88
CA ILE A 215 -3.80 -4.55 -10.12
C ILE A 215 -4.64 -3.81 -11.18
N ARG A 216 -5.26 -4.55 -12.12
CA ARG A 216 -6.17 -3.99 -13.13
C ARG A 216 -7.34 -3.23 -12.51
N ALA A 217 -7.87 -3.68 -11.36
CA ALA A 217 -8.93 -2.97 -10.67
C ALA A 217 -8.49 -1.54 -10.31
N ILE A 218 -7.28 -1.38 -9.79
CA ILE A 218 -6.70 -0.07 -9.50
C ILE A 218 -6.48 0.72 -10.79
N LEU A 219 -5.82 0.15 -11.79
CA LEU A 219 -5.50 0.86 -13.04
C LEU A 219 -6.75 1.31 -13.83
N ARG A 220 -7.84 0.54 -13.75
CA ARG A 220 -9.05 0.77 -14.57
C ARG A 220 -10.14 1.52 -13.83
N ARG A 221 -10.35 1.23 -12.54
CA ARG A 221 -11.51 1.68 -11.77
C ARG A 221 -11.18 2.68 -10.67
N ALA A 222 -9.92 2.92 -10.32
CA ALA A 222 -9.58 3.93 -9.33
C ALA A 222 -10.10 5.32 -9.73
N THR A 223 -10.68 6.01 -8.76
CA THR A 223 -11.17 7.38 -8.93
C THR A 223 -10.00 8.33 -9.01
N SER A 224 -8.94 8.07 -8.24
CA SER A 224 -7.68 8.81 -8.32
C SER A 224 -6.86 8.39 -9.53
N SER A 225 -6.16 9.35 -10.14
CA SER A 225 -5.12 9.03 -11.12
C SER A 225 -4.01 8.24 -10.44
N VAL A 226 -3.60 7.13 -11.06
CA VAL A 226 -2.49 6.32 -10.56
C VAL A 226 -1.18 6.90 -11.07
N GLU A 227 -0.27 7.29 -10.16
CA GLU A 227 1.12 7.63 -10.50
C GLU A 227 1.99 6.37 -10.40
N VAL A 228 2.55 5.90 -11.52
CA VAL A 228 3.47 4.76 -11.55
C VAL A 228 4.89 5.29 -11.41
N TYR A 229 5.62 4.82 -10.40
CA TYR A 229 7.05 5.10 -10.22
C TYR A 229 7.82 3.83 -10.56
N TRP A 230 8.68 3.93 -11.57
CA TRP A 230 9.45 2.80 -12.08
C TRP A 230 10.93 3.12 -12.30
N ALA A 231 11.78 2.14 -11.99
CA ALA A 231 13.21 2.13 -12.30
C ALA A 231 13.63 0.72 -12.77
N PRO A 232 14.65 0.60 -13.63
CA PRO A 232 15.13 -0.68 -14.14
C PRO A 232 15.83 -1.54 -13.08
#